data_AF-A0ABD3P8F9-F1
#
_entry.id   AF-A0ABD3P8F9-F1
#
_cell.length_a   1.000
_cell.length_b   1.000
_cell.length_c   1.000
_cell.angle_alpha   90.00
_cell.angle_beta   90.00
_cell.angle_gamma   90.00
#
_symmetry.space_group_name_H-M   'P 1'
#
loop_
_entity.id
_entity.type
_entity.pdbx_description
1 polymer ?
#
loop_
_entity_poly.entity_id
_entity_poly.type
_entity_poly.pdbx_seq_one_letter_code
_entity_poly.pdbx_strand_id
1 'polypeptide(L)'
;MATTPVDRVSILRTTLSKSLKQTRSRISDEAPSTISQAYGDVASFFATDEDATGVETLVNLLLSKIEKINEDAEGSLDDMLKRHDICSLLERIDTSIAHVDREASEFAEKDEADKKSTLDAIAQAKTQKIANIDGRDKKKRVLPGEYIGYHAYKLKLEHKAKLQQELEEIEKENDEKEKELKDMWESWNSGVSSLEGVLSKMDELGAER
;
A
#
# COMPACT_ATOMS: atom_id res chain seq x y z
N MET A 1 -2.42 15.83 -1.27
CA MET A 1 -1.32 15.75 -2.26
C MET A 1 -0.90 14.30 -2.30
N ALA A 2 -1.06 13.61 -3.43
CA ALA A 2 -0.61 12.23 -3.55
C ALA A 2 0.92 12.21 -3.53
N THR A 3 1.50 11.59 -2.52
CA THR A 3 2.93 11.34 -2.42
C THR A 3 3.30 10.31 -3.48
N THR A 4 4.23 10.66 -4.37
CA THR A 4 4.76 9.74 -5.38
C THR A 4 5.39 8.55 -4.65
N PRO A 5 5.11 7.29 -5.05
CA PRO A 5 5.73 6.13 -4.44
C PRO A 5 7.26 6.26 -4.51
N VAL A 6 7.92 6.04 -3.37
CA VAL A 6 9.34 6.30 -3.19
C VAL A 6 10.12 5.06 -3.59
N ASP A 7 10.69 5.03 -4.79
CA ASP A 7 11.51 3.90 -5.22
C ASP A 7 12.83 3.82 -4.41
N ARG A 8 12.82 3.02 -3.33
CA ARG A 8 13.96 2.85 -2.43
C ARG A 8 15.15 2.19 -3.10
N VAL A 9 14.94 1.31 -4.09
CA VAL A 9 16.03 0.66 -4.83
C VAL A 9 16.77 1.71 -5.67
N SER A 10 16.03 2.56 -6.37
CA SER A 10 16.59 3.69 -7.12
C SER A 10 17.34 4.67 -6.21
N ILE A 11 16.81 4.96 -5.02
CA ILE A 11 17.52 5.81 -4.03
C ILE A 11 18.85 5.19 -3.61
N LEU A 12 18.87 3.89 -3.35
CA LEU A 12 20.07 3.17 -2.92
C LEU A 12 21.16 3.21 -4.01
N ARG A 13 20.78 2.92 -5.27
CA ARG A 13 21.65 3.05 -6.44
C ARG A 13 22.17 4.47 -6.64
N THR A 14 21.27 5.45 -6.54
CA THR A 14 21.62 6.87 -6.69
C THR A 14 22.58 7.33 -5.60
N THR A 15 22.39 6.86 -4.37
CA THR A 15 23.26 7.18 -3.23
C THR A 15 24.65 6.60 -3.44
N LEU A 16 24.75 5.32 -3.83
CA LEU A 16 26.04 4.71 -4.17
C LEU A 16 26.74 5.49 -5.29
N SER A 17 26.06 5.72 -6.42
CA SER A 17 26.64 6.43 -7.56
C SER A 17 27.14 7.83 -7.19
N LYS A 18 26.41 8.56 -6.34
CA LYS A 18 26.85 9.85 -5.79
C LYS A 18 28.12 9.71 -4.96
N SER A 19 28.17 8.75 -4.04
CA SER A 19 29.35 8.50 -3.22
C SER A 19 30.58 8.10 -4.05
N LEU A 20 30.42 7.23 -5.06
CA LEU A 20 31.51 6.82 -5.95
C LEU A 20 32.03 8.00 -6.80
N LYS A 21 31.13 8.83 -7.33
CA LYS A 21 31.51 10.07 -8.04
C LYS A 21 32.24 11.05 -7.14
N GLN A 22 31.82 11.17 -5.88
CA GLN A 22 32.48 12.04 -4.91
C GLN A 22 33.90 11.56 -4.60
N THR A 23 34.10 10.25 -4.45
CA THR A 23 35.43 9.64 -4.27
C THR A 23 36.33 9.93 -5.48
N ARG A 24 35.79 9.79 -6.70
CA ARG A 24 36.51 10.12 -7.94
C ARG A 24 36.92 11.61 -7.98
N SER A 25 35.99 12.52 -7.68
CA SER A 25 36.27 13.97 -7.67
C SER A 25 37.39 14.29 -6.69
N ARG A 26 37.32 13.76 -5.46
CA ARG A 26 38.37 13.96 -4.45
C ARG A 26 39.74 13.50 -4.93
N ILE A 27 39.83 12.35 -5.58
CA ILE A 27 41.11 11.89 -6.15
C ILE A 27 41.59 12.86 -7.24
N SER A 28 40.70 13.28 -8.13
CA SER A 28 41.05 14.23 -9.20
C SER A 28 41.55 15.57 -8.65
N ASP A 29 40.94 16.06 -7.57
CA ASP A 29 41.20 17.39 -7.03
C ASP A 29 42.38 17.42 -6.03
N GLU A 30 42.48 16.39 -5.18
CA GLU A 30 43.43 16.36 -4.05
C GLU A 30 44.71 15.57 -4.34
N ALA A 31 44.66 14.55 -5.22
CA ALA A 31 45.83 13.71 -5.50
C ALA A 31 47.00 14.47 -6.16
N PRO A 32 46.80 15.39 -7.13
CA PRO A 32 47.92 16.09 -7.78
C PRO A 32 48.79 16.85 -6.77
N SER A 33 48.17 17.60 -5.85
CA SER A 33 48.88 18.37 -4.84
C SER A 33 49.55 17.46 -3.80
N THR A 34 48.85 16.42 -3.35
CA THR A 34 49.37 15.45 -2.37
C THR A 34 50.58 14.68 -2.91
N ILE A 35 50.52 14.22 -4.17
CA ILE A 35 51.62 13.50 -4.84
C ILE A 35 52.81 14.44 -5.05
N SER A 36 52.55 15.67 -5.51
CA SER A 36 53.61 16.68 -5.68
C SER A 36 54.31 16.98 -4.35
N GLN A 37 53.57 17.05 -3.25
CA GLN A 37 54.15 17.30 -1.92
C GLN A 37 54.92 16.09 -1.38
N ALA A 38 54.44 14.87 -1.61
CA ALA A 38 55.04 13.65 -1.08
C ALA A 38 56.29 13.20 -1.85
N TYR A 39 56.25 13.31 -3.19
CA TYR A 39 57.30 12.80 -4.06
C TYR A 39 58.17 13.90 -4.67
N GLY A 40 57.71 15.16 -4.72
CA GLY A 40 58.47 16.27 -5.29
C GLY A 40 59.01 15.95 -6.68
N ASP A 41 60.30 16.21 -6.88
CA ASP A 41 61.00 15.96 -8.15
C ASP A 41 61.06 14.47 -8.52
N VAL A 42 60.92 13.56 -7.54
CA VAL A 42 60.91 12.10 -7.77
C VAL A 42 59.68 11.68 -8.57
N ALA A 43 58.61 12.47 -8.57
CA ALA A 43 57.45 12.21 -9.41
C ALA A 43 57.82 12.17 -10.90
N SER A 44 58.87 12.88 -11.33
CA SER A 44 59.32 12.90 -12.73
C SER A 44 59.78 11.53 -13.26
N PHE A 45 60.20 10.60 -12.39
CA PHE A 45 60.52 9.23 -12.80
C PHE A 45 59.32 8.44 -13.33
N PHE A 46 58.11 8.88 -13.03
CA PHE A 46 56.86 8.30 -13.52
C PHE A 46 56.32 9.01 -14.77
N ALA A 47 57.03 10.03 -15.28
CA ALA A 47 56.67 10.67 -16.53
C ALA A 47 56.83 9.67 -17.68
N THR A 48 55.83 9.61 -18.54
CA THR A 48 55.91 8.89 -19.81
C THR A 48 56.35 9.87 -20.91
N ASP A 49 57.00 9.39 -21.96
CA ASP A 49 57.58 10.23 -23.04
C ASP A 49 56.57 11.14 -23.79
N GLU A 50 55.27 11.05 -23.48
CA GLU A 50 54.17 11.80 -24.06
C GLU A 50 53.73 12.98 -23.17
N ASP A 51 54.50 14.09 -23.11
CA ASP A 51 54.16 15.42 -22.56
C ASP A 51 53.50 15.51 -21.15
N ALA A 52 53.27 14.39 -20.47
CA ALA A 52 52.56 14.26 -19.21
C ALA A 52 53.55 14.31 -18.06
N THR A 53 53.26 15.13 -17.07
CA THR A 53 54.07 15.14 -15.84
C THR A 53 53.92 13.79 -15.13
N GLY A 54 54.96 13.29 -14.47
CA GLY A 54 54.81 12.02 -13.76
C GLY A 54 53.79 12.07 -12.62
N VAL A 55 53.48 13.26 -12.11
CA VAL A 55 52.32 13.49 -11.22
C VAL A 55 51.00 13.17 -11.95
N GLU A 56 50.82 13.69 -13.17
CA GLU A 56 49.64 13.45 -14.00
C GLU A 56 49.51 11.97 -14.36
N THR A 57 50.60 11.29 -14.72
CA THR A 57 50.60 9.83 -14.96
C THR A 57 50.11 9.05 -13.73
N LEU A 58 50.60 9.40 -12.54
CA LEU A 58 50.17 8.77 -11.29
C LEU A 58 48.70 9.06 -10.96
N VAL A 59 48.23 10.29 -11.19
CA VAL A 59 46.82 10.67 -10.98
C VAL A 59 45.92 9.90 -11.96
N ASN A 60 46.30 9.80 -13.23
CA ASN A 60 45.56 9.04 -14.23
C ASN A 60 45.51 7.54 -13.90
N LEU A 61 46.60 6.98 -13.38
CA LEU A 61 46.63 5.59 -12.88
C LEU A 61 45.67 5.40 -11.70
N LEU A 62 45.66 6.33 -10.74
CA LEU A 62 44.73 6.31 -9.60
C LEU A 62 43.27 6.42 -10.07
N LEU A 63 42.99 7.30 -11.03
CA LEU A 63 41.66 7.48 -11.61
C LEU A 63 41.18 6.22 -12.36
N SER A 64 42.04 5.60 -13.16
CA SER A 64 41.71 4.33 -13.82
C SER A 64 41.48 3.20 -12.80
N LYS A 65 42.27 3.16 -11.73
CA LYS A 65 42.10 2.14 -10.69
C LYS A 65 40.81 2.33 -9.90
N ILE A 66 40.44 3.57 -9.56
CA ILE A 66 39.19 3.85 -8.85
C ILE A 66 37.97 3.61 -9.75
N GLU A 67 38.06 3.86 -11.06
CA GLU A 67 37.00 3.50 -12.00
C GLU A 67 36.70 2.00 -11.95
N LYS A 68 37.74 1.16 -12.01
CA LYS A 68 37.57 -0.29 -11.88
C LYS A 68 36.96 -0.70 -10.53
N ILE A 69 37.42 -0.08 -9.43
CA ILE A 69 36.85 -0.35 -8.09
C ILE A 69 35.38 0.07 -8.02
N ASN A 70 35.02 1.20 -8.66
CA ASN A 70 33.65 1.69 -8.71
C ASN A 70 32.75 0.72 -9.50
N GLU A 71 33.21 0.22 -10.65
CA GLU A 71 32.51 -0.81 -11.43
C GLU A 71 32.31 -2.09 -10.61
N ASP A 72 33.36 -2.58 -9.94
CA ASP A 72 33.30 -3.75 -9.08
C ASP A 72 32.33 -3.55 -7.90
N ALA A 73 32.29 -2.34 -7.32
CA ALA A 73 31.40 -1.99 -6.22
C ALA A 73 29.92 -1.92 -6.67
N GLU A 74 29.64 -1.34 -7.83
CA GLU A 74 28.30 -1.33 -8.42
C GLU A 74 27.83 -2.75 -8.75
N GLY A 75 28.70 -3.57 -9.34
CA GLY A 75 28.42 -4.99 -9.59
C GLY A 75 28.18 -5.79 -8.31
N SER A 76 28.97 -5.55 -7.26
CA SER A 76 28.79 -6.20 -5.95
C SER A 76 27.48 -5.79 -5.28
N LEU A 77 27.05 -4.53 -5.43
CA LEU A 77 25.75 -4.09 -4.92
C LEU A 77 24.62 -4.84 -5.64
N ASP A 78 24.67 -4.94 -6.96
CA ASP A 78 23.67 -5.66 -7.76
C ASP A 78 23.58 -7.14 -7.36
N ASP A 79 24.72 -7.77 -7.13
CA ASP A 79 24.80 -9.13 -6.64
C ASP A 79 24.18 -9.29 -5.25
N MET A 80 24.47 -8.38 -4.32
CA MET A 80 23.86 -8.39 -2.99
C MET A 80 22.35 -8.19 -3.04
N LEU A 81 21.89 -7.22 -3.83
CA LEU A 81 20.46 -6.92 -4.00
C LEU A 81 19.70 -8.14 -4.53
N LYS A 82 20.29 -8.89 -5.48
CA LYS A 82 19.72 -10.12 -6.03
C LYS A 82 19.78 -11.30 -5.06
N ARG A 83 20.95 -11.58 -4.47
CA ARG A 83 21.16 -12.76 -3.62
C ARG A 83 20.30 -12.76 -2.35
N HIS A 84 20.05 -11.56 -1.80
CA HIS A 84 19.29 -11.42 -0.56
C HIS A 84 17.84 -10.98 -0.79
N ASP A 85 17.37 -10.97 -2.03
CA ASP A 85 16.01 -10.55 -2.41
C ASP A 85 15.61 -9.18 -1.80
N ILE A 86 16.60 -8.28 -1.71
CA ILE A 86 16.43 -6.97 -1.05
C ILE A 86 15.48 -6.10 -1.87
N CYS A 87 15.49 -6.22 -3.20
CA CYS A 87 14.55 -5.49 -4.05
C CYS A 87 13.10 -5.83 -3.68
N SER A 88 12.75 -7.12 -3.56
CA SER A 88 11.40 -7.52 -3.18
C SER A 88 11.03 -7.04 -1.78
N LEU A 89 11.97 -7.12 -0.83
CA LEU A 89 11.75 -6.62 0.53
C LEU A 89 11.49 -5.11 0.56
N LEU A 90 12.25 -4.33 -0.22
CA LEU A 90 12.05 -2.88 -0.31
C LEU A 90 10.72 -2.53 -1.00
N GLU A 91 10.35 -3.25 -2.06
CA GLU A 91 9.05 -3.10 -2.72
C GLU A 91 7.87 -3.41 -1.78
N ARG A 92 8.01 -4.45 -0.94
CA ARG A 92 7.00 -4.77 0.09
C ARG A 92 6.88 -3.68 1.14
N ILE A 93 8.00 -3.07 1.56
CA ILE A 93 7.98 -1.92 2.46
C ILE A 93 7.27 -0.74 1.81
N ASP A 94 7.58 -0.44 0.55
CA ASP A 94 6.92 0.61 -0.23
C ASP A 94 5.40 0.41 -0.33
N THR A 95 4.99 -0.81 -0.64
CA THR A 95 3.57 -1.19 -0.71
C THR A 95 2.88 -1.04 0.65
N SER A 96 3.57 -1.44 1.73
CA SER A 96 3.02 -1.36 3.09
C SER A 96 2.85 0.08 3.55
N ILE A 97 3.82 0.95 3.24
CA ILE A 97 3.74 2.38 3.55
C ILE A 97 2.62 3.04 2.75
N ALA A 98 2.55 2.78 1.44
CA ALA A 98 1.47 3.32 0.60
C ALA A 98 0.08 2.87 1.07
N HIS A 99 -0.04 1.64 1.59
CA HIS A 99 -1.27 1.15 2.18
C HIS A 99 -1.67 1.95 3.43
N VAL A 100 -0.74 2.14 4.37
CA VAL A 100 -0.97 2.90 5.61
C VAL A 100 -1.30 4.36 5.30
N ASP A 101 -0.58 4.99 4.37
CA ASP A 101 -0.84 6.38 3.96
C ASP A 101 -2.24 6.54 3.34
N ARG A 102 -2.66 5.57 2.53
CA ARG A 102 -4.02 5.54 1.96
C ARG A 102 -5.08 5.41 3.06
N GLU A 103 -4.91 4.47 3.98
CA GLU A 103 -5.85 4.28 5.10
C GLU A 103 -5.94 5.53 5.98
N ALA A 104 -4.82 6.18 6.27
CA ALA A 104 -4.80 7.43 7.03
C ALA A 104 -5.53 8.56 6.29
N SER A 105 -5.35 8.67 4.97
CA SER A 105 -6.06 9.65 4.14
C SER A 105 -7.57 9.38 4.12
N GLU A 106 -7.98 8.13 3.93
CA GLU A 106 -9.39 7.72 3.92
C GLU A 106 -10.05 7.96 5.29
N PHE A 107 -9.32 7.71 6.39
CA PHE A 107 -9.80 8.00 7.73
C PHE A 107 -9.99 9.50 7.95
N ALA A 108 -9.01 10.32 7.56
CA ALA A 108 -9.10 11.77 7.68
C ALA A 108 -10.24 12.35 6.83
N GLU A 109 -10.45 11.84 5.62
CA GLU A 109 -11.56 12.24 4.76
C GLU A 109 -12.93 11.90 5.37
N LYS A 110 -13.07 10.71 5.97
CA LYS A 110 -14.30 10.30 6.68
C LYS A 110 -14.54 11.16 7.93
N ASP A 111 -13.52 11.42 8.73
CA ASP A 111 -13.63 12.25 9.94
C ASP A 111 -14.03 13.70 9.60
N GLU A 112 -13.48 14.27 8.52
CA GLU A 112 -13.89 15.60 8.04
C GLU A 112 -15.30 15.59 7.44
N ALA A 113 -15.70 14.53 6.75
CA ALA A 113 -17.07 14.37 6.26
C ALA A 113 -18.08 14.29 7.42
N ASP A 114 -17.76 13.56 8.49
CA ASP A 114 -18.60 13.43 9.68
C ASP A 114 -18.73 14.75 10.44
N LYS A 115 -17.62 15.49 10.60
CA LYS A 115 -17.66 16.85 11.18
C LYS A 115 -18.53 17.79 10.35
N LYS A 116 -18.37 17.77 9.03
CA LYS A 116 -19.15 18.62 8.11
C LYS A 116 -20.64 18.25 8.14
N SER A 117 -20.96 16.97 8.09
CA SER A 117 -22.32 16.45 8.23
C SER A 117 -22.98 16.92 9.54
N THR A 118 -22.23 16.85 10.65
CA THR A 118 -22.69 17.33 11.96
C THR A 118 -22.96 18.84 11.96
N LEU A 119 -22.07 19.63 11.36
CA LEU A 119 -22.24 21.09 11.24
C LEU A 119 -23.45 21.45 10.35
N ASP A 120 -23.63 20.75 9.24
CA ASP A 120 -24.75 20.96 8.32
C ASP A 120 -26.09 20.59 8.98
N ALA A 121 -26.14 19.49 9.76
CA ALA A 121 -27.31 19.12 10.55
C ALA A 121 -27.65 20.19 11.60
N ILE A 122 -26.65 20.77 12.29
CA ILE A 122 -26.85 21.88 13.23
C ILE A 122 -27.38 23.13 12.50
N ALA A 123 -26.84 23.45 11.32
CA ALA A 123 -27.25 24.61 10.54
C ALA A 123 -28.70 24.48 10.02
N GLN A 124 -29.07 23.30 9.52
CA GLN A 124 -30.43 22.99 9.09
C GLN A 124 -31.42 23.01 10.25
N ALA A 125 -31.02 22.50 11.43
CA ALA A 125 -31.83 22.56 12.65
C ALA A 125 -32.09 24.00 13.12
N LYS A 126 -31.17 24.94 12.86
CA LYS A 126 -31.35 26.36 13.19
C LYS A 126 -32.29 27.09 12.23
N THR A 127 -32.51 26.58 11.02
CA THR A 127 -33.20 27.31 9.94
C THR A 127 -34.58 26.75 9.59
N GLN A 128 -34.89 25.49 9.88
CA GLN A 128 -36.21 24.93 9.61
C GLN A 128 -37.26 25.37 10.64
N LYS A 129 -38.20 26.21 10.20
CA LYS A 129 -39.47 26.46 10.90
C LYS A 129 -40.49 25.39 10.48
N ILE A 130 -40.94 24.58 11.42
CA ILE A 130 -42.06 23.66 11.18
C ILE A 130 -43.37 24.46 11.24
N ALA A 131 -44.21 24.35 10.20
CA ALA A 131 -45.59 24.80 10.25
C ALA A 131 -46.40 23.81 11.10
N ASN A 132 -47.07 24.30 12.15
CA ASN A 132 -47.85 23.46 13.05
C ASN A 132 -48.95 22.71 12.28
N ILE A 133 -48.96 21.39 12.40
CA ILE A 133 -50.13 20.53 12.16
C ILE A 133 -51.01 20.69 13.40
N ASP A 134 -51.84 21.73 13.39
CA ASP A 134 -53.12 21.86 14.10
C ASP A 134 -53.46 23.35 14.14
N GLY A 135 -54.57 23.72 13.48
CA GLY A 135 -54.99 25.09 13.14
C GLY A 135 -55.27 26.02 14.31
N ARG A 136 -54.27 26.28 15.17
CA ARG A 136 -54.22 27.39 16.11
C ARG A 136 -52.86 28.07 15.98
N ASP A 137 -52.86 29.21 15.32
CA ASP A 137 -51.74 30.15 15.18
C ASP A 137 -51.29 30.73 16.53
N LYS A 138 -50.69 29.90 17.38
CA LYS A 138 -49.87 30.35 18.50
C LYS A 138 -48.46 29.82 18.28
N LYS A 139 -47.59 30.73 17.82
CA LYS A 139 -46.14 30.54 17.65
C LYS A 139 -45.52 30.12 18.98
N LYS A 140 -45.54 28.83 19.30
CA LYS A 140 -44.82 28.28 20.44
C LYS A 140 -43.38 28.05 19.99
N ARG A 141 -42.46 28.77 20.61
CA ARG A 141 -41.02 28.59 20.39
C ARG A 141 -40.65 27.21 20.94
N VAL A 142 -40.43 26.24 20.05
CA VAL A 142 -39.98 24.90 20.43
C VAL A 142 -38.60 25.03 21.06
N LEU A 143 -38.42 24.50 22.26
CA LEU A 143 -37.14 24.54 22.94
C LEU A 143 -36.16 23.61 22.20
N PRO A 144 -34.87 23.96 22.09
CA PRO A 144 -33.88 23.16 21.33
C PRO A 144 -33.89 21.66 21.68
N GLY A 145 -34.15 21.30 22.95
CA GLY A 145 -34.21 19.90 23.39
C GLY A 145 -35.38 19.09 22.80
N GLU A 146 -36.55 19.71 22.57
CA GLU A 146 -37.72 19.03 22.00
C GLU A 146 -37.56 18.79 20.49
N TYR A 147 -36.91 19.73 19.80
CA TYR A 147 -36.59 19.62 18.38
C TYR A 147 -35.48 18.59 18.10
N ILE A 148 -34.43 18.59 18.94
CA ILE A 148 -33.38 17.56 18.89
C ILE A 148 -33.99 16.18 19.11
N GLY A 149 -34.93 16.05 20.07
CA GLY A 149 -35.65 14.80 20.32
C GLY A 149 -36.45 14.31 19.12
N TYR A 150 -37.22 15.18 18.46
CA TYR A 150 -37.99 14.83 17.26
C TYR A 150 -37.09 14.45 16.08
N HIS A 151 -36.01 15.18 15.85
CA HIS A 151 -35.10 14.89 14.74
C HIS A 151 -34.29 13.61 15.00
N ALA A 152 -33.85 13.37 16.24
CA ALA A 152 -33.22 12.12 16.63
C ALA A 152 -34.18 10.94 16.49
N TYR A 153 -35.47 11.12 16.82
CA TYR A 153 -36.50 10.11 16.59
C TYR A 153 -36.68 9.81 15.11
N LYS A 154 -36.76 10.83 14.25
CA LYS A 154 -36.87 10.66 12.80
C LYS A 154 -35.66 9.94 12.20
N LEU A 155 -34.46 10.33 12.59
CA LEU A 155 -33.21 9.67 12.17
C LEU A 155 -33.18 8.21 12.62
N LYS A 156 -33.58 7.92 13.87
CA LYS A 156 -33.72 6.54 14.37
C LYS A 156 -34.75 5.74 13.59
N LEU A 157 -35.82 6.37 13.13
CA LEU A 157 -36.87 5.73 12.35
C LEU A 157 -36.40 5.39 10.92
N GLU A 158 -35.65 6.30 10.29
CA GLU A 158 -34.97 6.05 9.01
C GLU A 158 -33.89 4.95 9.16
N HIS A 159 -33.12 4.97 10.24
CA HIS A 159 -32.13 3.92 10.54
C HIS A 159 -32.79 2.56 10.78
N LYS A 160 -33.91 2.53 11.51
CA LYS A 160 -34.71 1.33 11.71
C LYS A 160 -35.22 0.78 10.37
N ALA A 161 -35.69 1.63 9.48
CA ALA A 161 -36.15 1.21 8.15
C ALA A 161 -35.01 0.60 7.32
N LYS A 162 -33.81 1.20 7.34
CA LYS A 162 -32.62 0.62 6.69
C LYS A 162 -32.22 -0.72 7.27
N LEU A 163 -32.12 -0.82 8.60
CA LEU A 163 -31.79 -2.09 9.26
C LEU A 163 -32.82 -3.17 8.97
N GLN A 164 -34.10 -2.80 8.86
CA GLN A 164 -35.15 -3.75 8.51
C GLN A 164 -35.02 -4.23 7.06
N GLN A 165 -34.66 -3.34 6.12
CA GLN A 165 -34.36 -3.72 4.75
C GLN A 165 -33.13 -4.66 4.67
N GLU A 166 -32.05 -4.33 5.38
CA GLU A 166 -30.86 -5.20 5.46
C GLU A 166 -31.19 -6.58 6.03
N LEU A 167 -32.08 -6.64 7.03
CA LEU A 167 -32.54 -7.91 7.62
C LEU A 167 -33.35 -8.72 6.61
N GLU A 168 -34.27 -8.09 5.87
CA GLU A 168 -35.02 -8.73 4.79
C GLU A 168 -34.12 -9.25 3.66
N GLU A 169 -33.06 -8.50 3.31
CA GLU A 169 -32.06 -8.93 2.32
C GLU A 169 -31.27 -10.15 2.81
N ILE A 170 -30.86 -10.18 4.08
CA ILE A 170 -30.15 -11.32 4.69
C ILE A 170 -31.07 -12.53 4.81
N GLU A 171 -32.33 -12.37 5.22
CA GLU A 171 -33.30 -13.47 5.29
C GLU A 171 -33.50 -14.09 3.90
N LYS A 172 -33.62 -13.26 2.87
CA LYS A 172 -33.72 -13.74 1.48
C LYS A 172 -32.47 -14.50 1.04
N GLU A 173 -31.27 -13.98 1.33
CA GLU A 173 -30.03 -14.69 1.01
C GLU A 173 -29.96 -16.04 1.75
N ASN A 174 -30.41 -16.09 3.01
CA ASN A 174 -30.41 -17.30 3.80
C ASN A 174 -31.40 -18.34 3.25
N ASP A 175 -32.59 -17.92 2.80
CA ASP A 175 -33.55 -18.79 2.11
C ASP A 175 -32.97 -19.36 0.81
N GLU A 176 -32.24 -18.53 0.04
CA GLU A 176 -31.55 -18.97 -1.18
C GLU A 176 -30.47 -20.00 -0.86
N LYS A 177 -29.67 -19.78 0.20
CA LYS A 177 -28.63 -20.71 0.67
C LYS A 177 -29.21 -22.01 1.23
N GLU A 178 -30.32 -21.96 1.97
CA GLU A 178 -31.00 -23.15 2.47
C GLU A 178 -31.55 -23.99 1.32
N LYS A 179 -32.08 -23.34 0.28
CA LYS A 179 -32.48 -24.02 -0.96
C LYS A 179 -31.30 -24.68 -1.65
N GLU A 180 -30.17 -23.99 -1.83
CA GLU A 180 -28.96 -24.57 -2.41
C GLU A 180 -28.47 -25.78 -1.61
N LEU A 181 -28.47 -25.69 -0.26
CA LEU A 181 -28.09 -26.79 0.61
C LEU A 181 -29.02 -27.99 0.46
N LYS A 182 -30.34 -27.75 0.36
CA LYS A 182 -31.31 -28.81 0.16
C LYS A 182 -31.14 -29.49 -1.20
N ASP A 183 -30.95 -28.73 -2.27
CA ASP A 183 -30.71 -29.26 -3.61
C ASP A 183 -29.42 -30.11 -3.65
N MET A 184 -28.34 -29.63 -3.01
CA MET A 184 -27.10 -30.40 -2.86
C MET A 184 -27.29 -31.66 -2.03
N TRP A 185 -28.07 -31.60 -0.94
CA TRP A 185 -28.36 -32.76 -0.10
C TRP A 185 -29.16 -33.82 -0.84
N GLU A 186 -30.21 -33.43 -1.58
CA GLU A 186 -31.00 -34.34 -2.42
C GLU A 186 -30.15 -35.00 -3.50
N SER A 187 -29.28 -34.21 -4.17
CA SER A 187 -28.33 -34.72 -5.15
C SER A 187 -27.35 -35.73 -4.54
N TRP A 188 -26.74 -35.38 -3.40
CA TRP A 188 -25.82 -36.28 -2.69
C TRP A 188 -26.52 -37.57 -2.25
N ASN A 189 -27.72 -37.47 -1.67
CA ASN A 189 -28.49 -38.64 -1.22
C ASN A 189 -28.87 -39.54 -2.41
N SER A 190 -29.24 -38.96 -3.55
CA SER A 190 -29.49 -39.73 -4.78
C SER A 190 -28.23 -40.45 -5.28
N GLY A 191 -27.07 -39.80 -5.17
CA GLY A 191 -25.77 -40.38 -5.50
C GLY A 191 -25.42 -41.55 -4.58
N VAL A 192 -25.67 -41.42 -3.28
CA VAL A 192 -25.46 -42.51 -2.30
C VAL A 192 -26.37 -43.69 -2.60
N SER A 193 -27.68 -43.47 -2.81
CA SER A 193 -28.61 -44.54 -3.19
C SER A 193 -28.22 -45.24 -4.50
N SER A 194 -27.69 -44.50 -5.48
CA SER A 194 -27.16 -45.07 -6.72
C SER A 194 -25.95 -45.96 -6.45
N LEU A 195 -25.01 -45.52 -5.61
CA LEU A 195 -23.84 -46.30 -5.22
C LEU A 195 -24.21 -47.56 -4.43
N GLU A 196 -25.16 -47.47 -3.50
CA GLU A 196 -25.70 -48.64 -2.77
C GLU A 196 -26.33 -49.66 -3.73
N GLY A 197 -27.05 -49.17 -4.76
CA GLY A 197 -27.60 -50.03 -5.81
C GLY A 197 -26.53 -50.70 -6.66
N VAL A 198 -25.43 -50.01 -6.98
CA VAL A 198 -24.28 -50.60 -7.69
C VAL A 198 -23.56 -51.64 -6.82
N LEU A 199 -23.34 -51.34 -5.55
CA LEU A 199 -22.72 -52.26 -4.59
C LEU A 199 -23.57 -53.52 -4.41
N SER A 200 -24.89 -53.39 -4.27
CA SER A 200 -25.80 -54.53 -4.15
C SER A 200 -25.72 -55.45 -5.37
N LYS A 201 -25.69 -54.88 -6.59
CA LYS A 201 -25.50 -55.66 -7.83
C LYS A 201 -24.12 -56.32 -7.90
N MET A 202 -23.09 -55.67 -7.38
CA MET A 202 -21.74 -56.22 -7.33
C MET A 202 -21.66 -57.40 -6.36
N ASP A 203 -22.34 -57.32 -5.23
CA ASP A 203 -22.47 -58.42 -4.27
C ASP A 203 -23.26 -59.60 -4.85
N GLU A 204 -24.37 -59.34 -5.57
CA GLU A 204 -25.13 -60.38 -6.30
C GLU A 204 -24.26 -61.13 -7.31
N LEU A 205 -23.49 -60.41 -8.14
CA LEU A 205 -22.56 -61.01 -9.11
C LEU A 205 -21.38 -61.74 -8.44
N GLY A 206 -20.99 -61.33 -7.24
CA GLY A 206 -19.98 -62.00 -6.44
C GLY A 206 -20.49 -63.30 -5.79
N ALA A 207 -21.78 -63.36 -5.44
CA ALA A 207 -22.44 -64.51 -4.83
C ALA A 207 -22.80 -65.62 -5.84
N GLU A 208 -22.85 -65.32 -7.14
CA GLU A 208 -23.06 -66.28 -8.23
C GLU A 208 -21.77 -67.03 -8.67
N ARG A 209 -20.68 -66.91 -7.92
CA ARG A 209 -19.44 -67.70 -8.09
C ARG A 209 -19.21 -68.65 -6.92
#